data_AF-A0A0M0T7P9-F1
#
_entry.id   AF-A0A0M0T7P9-F1
#
_cell.length_a   1.000
_cell.length_b   1.000
_cell.length_c   1.000
_cell.angle_alpha   90.00
_cell.angle_beta   90.00
_cell.angle_gamma   90.00
#
_symmetry.space_group_name_H-M   'P 1'
#
loop_
_entity.id
_entity.type
_entity.pdbx_description
1 polymer ?
#
loop_
_entity_poly.entity_id
_entity_poly.type
_entity_poly.pdbx_seq_one_letter_code
_entity_poly.pdbx_strand_id
1 'polypeptide(L)'
;MTRRLAKEKEFIGARRANQSLEHILTDLNGSTLALTDDDAIERLGQYGINGVAHEKTPHALMQLITAFHNPFIYQGESVNFLLKNFRFDE
;
A
#
# COMPACT_ATOMS: atom_id res chain seq x y z
N MET A 1 8.94 22.45 16.32
CA MET A 1 9.10 21.79 15.00
C MET A 1 8.81 20.31 15.18
N THR A 2 7.53 19.93 15.18
CA THR A 2 7.05 18.59 15.54
C THR A 2 6.94 17.76 14.26
N ARG A 3 7.88 16.83 14.03
CA ARG A 3 7.73 15.78 13.01
C ARG A 3 6.47 14.99 13.36
N ARG A 4 5.42 15.12 12.55
CA ARG A 4 4.31 14.15 12.56
C ARG A 4 4.93 12.79 12.25
N LEU A 5 5.03 11.95 13.27
CA LEU A 5 5.40 10.55 13.11
C LEU A 5 4.30 9.91 12.27
N ALA A 6 4.54 9.77 10.97
CA ALA A 6 3.68 8.97 10.11
C ALA A 6 3.67 7.57 10.75
N LYS A 7 2.53 7.18 11.30
CA LYS A 7 2.34 5.86 11.90
C LYS A 7 2.62 4.85 10.79
N GLU A 8 3.73 4.13 10.92
CA GLU A 8 4.14 3.11 9.97
C GLU A 8 3.00 2.09 9.90
N LYS A 9 2.30 2.04 8.76
CA LYS A 9 1.29 1.02 8.52
C LYS A 9 2.06 -0.28 8.34
N GLU A 10 2.16 -1.03 9.43
CA GLU A 10 2.82 -2.32 9.41
C GLU A 10 2.00 -3.26 8.52
N PHE A 11 2.56 -3.61 7.36
CA PHE A 11 1.92 -4.52 6.43
C PHE A 11 1.99 -5.94 6.98
N ILE A 12 0.84 -6.60 7.08
CA ILE A 12 0.74 -7.97 7.61
C ILE A 12 1.61 -8.94 6.78
N GLY A 13 1.73 -8.71 5.47
CA GLY A 13 2.62 -9.47 4.60
C GLY A 13 4.10 -9.31 4.95
N ALA A 14 4.56 -8.10 5.27
CA ALA A 14 5.94 -7.85 5.66
C ALA A 14 6.28 -8.48 7.03
N ARG A 15 5.34 -8.43 7.98
CA ARG A 15 5.48 -9.11 9.27
C ARG A 15 5.61 -10.63 9.10
N ARG A 16 4.77 -11.23 8.25
CA ARG A 16 4.74 -12.69 8.03
C ARG A 16 5.88 -13.22 7.17
N ALA A 17 6.53 -12.38 6.36
CA ALA A 17 7.65 -12.79 5.51
C ALA A 17 8.83 -13.40 6.29
N ASN A 18 8.98 -13.08 7.57
CA ASN A 18 10.04 -13.61 8.45
C ASN A 18 9.61 -14.85 9.27
N GLN A 19 8.37 -15.33 9.13
CA GLN A 19 7.84 -16.48 9.87
C GLN A 19 8.02 -17.78 9.06
N SER A 20 8.19 -18.92 9.75
CA SER A 20 8.28 -20.22 9.07
C SER A 20 6.96 -20.59 8.38
N LEU A 21 7.04 -21.34 7.29
CA LEU A 21 5.87 -21.73 6.50
C LEU A 21 4.83 -22.49 7.34
N GLU A 22 5.26 -23.43 8.19
CA GLU A 22 4.36 -24.19 9.05
C GLU A 22 3.61 -23.30 10.05
N HIS A 23 4.29 -22.27 10.56
CA HIS A 23 3.68 -21.30 11.46
C HIS A 23 2.62 -20.46 10.73
N ILE A 24 2.89 -20.05 9.48
CA ILE A 24 1.93 -19.30 8.67
C ILE A 24 0.73 -20.17 8.28
N LEU A 25 0.96 -21.42 7.88
CA LEU A 25 -0.11 -22.36 7.52
C LEU A 25 -1.01 -22.66 8.73
N THR A 26 -0.43 -22.87 9.92
CA THR A 26 -1.20 -23.06 11.15
C THR A 26 -1.99 -21.80 11.52
N ASP A 27 -1.39 -20.61 11.42
CA ASP A 27 -2.06 -19.32 11.72
C ASP A 27 -3.21 -19.01 10.75
N LEU A 28 -3.10 -19.43 9.48
CA LEU A 28 -4.12 -19.20 8.44
C LEU A 28 -5.09 -20.37 8.26
N ASN A 29 -5.03 -21.40 9.12
CA ASN A 29 -5.72 -22.68 8.94
C ASN A 29 -5.56 -23.24 7.51
N GLY A 30 -4.39 -23.02 6.90
CA GLY A 30 -4.07 -23.38 5.53
C GLY A 30 -3.49 -24.79 5.43
N SER A 31 -3.69 -25.44 4.29
CA SER A 31 -3.12 -26.73 3.95
C SER A 31 -2.19 -26.61 2.74
N THR A 32 -1.19 -27.50 2.66
CA THR A 32 -0.35 -27.64 1.45
C THR A 32 -1.10 -28.27 0.28
N LEU A 33 -2.24 -28.92 0.55
CA LEU A 33 -3.08 -29.62 -0.42
C LEU A 33 -4.12 -28.71 -1.11
N ALA A 34 -3.89 -27.39 -1.07
CA ALA A 34 -4.83 -26.35 -1.48
C ALA A 34 -6.10 -26.29 -0.59
N LEU A 35 -6.94 -25.30 -0.88
CA LEU A 35 -8.23 -25.10 -0.21
C LEU A 35 -9.30 -25.99 -0.82
N THR A 36 -10.22 -26.47 0.01
CA THR A 36 -11.47 -27.06 -0.48
C THR A 36 -12.47 -25.95 -0.87
N ASP A 37 -13.48 -26.28 -1.66
CA ASP A 37 -14.51 -25.31 -2.07
C ASP A 37 -15.29 -24.78 -0.85
N ASP A 38 -15.58 -25.63 0.13
CA ASP A 38 -16.26 -25.24 1.37
C ASP A 38 -15.40 -24.27 2.19
N ASP A 39 -14.10 -24.56 2.32
CA ASP A 39 -13.15 -23.68 2.99
C ASP A 39 -12.98 -22.32 2.28
N ALA A 40 -13.08 -22.32 0.95
CA ALA A 40 -12.99 -21.10 0.15
C ALA A 40 -14.22 -20.22 0.35
N ILE A 41 -15.41 -20.82 0.41
CA ILE A 41 -16.68 -20.12 0.66
C ILE A 41 -16.68 -19.53 2.09
N GLU A 42 -16.24 -20.31 3.09
CA GLU A 42 -16.12 -19.82 4.46
C GLU A 42 -15.18 -18.61 4.54
N ARG A 43 -14.00 -18.71 3.91
CA ARG A 43 -13.02 -17.62 3.87
C ARG A 43 -13.53 -16.40 3.11
N LEU A 44 -14.27 -16.58 2.02
CA LEU A 44 -14.89 -15.48 1.28
C LEU A 44 -15.89 -14.72 2.17
N GLY A 45 -16.66 -15.45 2.99
CA GLY A 45 -17.55 -14.84 3.98
C GLY A 45 -16.81 -14.10 5.09
N GLN A 46 -15.67 -14.62 5.56
CA GLN A 46 -14.89 -14.04 6.65
C GLN A 46 -14.07 -12.80 6.24
N TYR A 47 -13.38 -12.85 5.11
CA TYR A 47 -12.43 -11.82 4.68
C TYR A 47 -12.99 -10.89 3.60
N GLY A 48 -14.11 -11.26 2.97
CA GLY A 48 -14.70 -10.54 1.87
C GLY A 48 -13.94 -10.74 0.55
N ILE A 49 -14.40 -10.04 -0.48
CA ILE A 49 -13.79 -10.10 -1.81
C ILE A 49 -12.39 -9.49 -1.73
N ASN A 50 -11.39 -10.22 -2.23
CA ASN A 50 -10.03 -9.72 -2.34
C ASN A 50 -9.96 -8.57 -3.37
N GLY A 51 -10.14 -7.35 -2.88
CA GLY A 51 -9.98 -6.13 -3.65
C GLY A 51 -8.62 -5.50 -3.39
N VAL A 52 -7.93 -5.10 -4.46
CA VAL A 52 -6.77 -4.21 -4.32
C VAL A 52 -7.29 -2.91 -3.70
N ALA A 53 -6.72 -2.53 -2.56
CA ALA A 53 -7.03 -1.26 -1.92
C ALA A 53 -6.55 -0.14 -2.86
N HIS A 54 -7.48 0.43 -3.62
CA HIS A 54 -7.22 1.63 -4.41
C HIS A 54 -7.07 2.77 -3.41
N GLU A 55 -5.82 3.15 -3.14
CA GLU A 55 -5.54 4.36 -2.39
C GLU A 55 -6.13 5.52 -3.18
N LYS A 56 -7.05 6.27 -2.57
CA LYS A 56 -7.70 7.41 -3.21
C LYS A 56 -6.59 8.41 -3.55
N THR A 57 -6.20 8.46 -4.82
CA THR A 57 -5.08 9.27 -5.28
C THR A 57 -5.34 10.71 -4.83
N PRO A 58 -4.40 11.34 -4.10
CA PRO A 58 -4.60 12.71 -3.64
C PRO A 58 -4.93 13.58 -4.84
N HIS A 59 -5.99 14.39 -4.75
CA HIS A 59 -6.43 15.24 -5.87
C HIS A 59 -5.23 15.96 -6.49
N ALA A 60 -5.03 15.81 -7.80
CA ALA A 60 -3.86 16.33 -8.51
C ALA A 60 -3.59 17.83 -8.22
N LEU A 61 -4.65 18.61 -8.02
CA LEU A 61 -4.55 20.03 -7.64
C LEU A 61 -3.90 20.23 -6.26
N MET A 62 -4.23 19.39 -5.27
CA MET A 62 -3.62 19.46 -3.94
C MET A 62 -2.15 19.05 -3.97
N GLN A 63 -1.80 18.06 -4.80
CA GLN A 63 -0.40 17.67 -4.99
C GLN A 63 0.40 18.79 -5.66
N LEU A 64 -0.18 19.47 -6.66
CA LEU A 64 0.44 20.61 -7.33
C LEU A 64 0.71 21.77 -6.36
N ILE A 65 -0.28 22.17 -5.56
CA ILE A 65 -0.11 23.24 -4.56
C ILE A 65 0.95 22.87 -3.51
N THR A 66 0.97 21.60 -3.09
CA THR A 66 1.98 21.11 -2.12
C THR A 66 3.37 21.08 -2.74
N ALA A 67 3.50 20.79 -4.03
CA ALA A 67 4.78 20.79 -4.73
C ALA A 67 5.45 22.17 -4.63
N PHE A 68 4.73 23.28 -4.78
CA PHE A 68 5.26 24.65 -4.66
C PHE A 68 5.83 25.02 -3.27
N HIS A 69 5.56 24.23 -2.24
CA HIS A 69 6.19 24.36 -0.92
C HIS A 69 7.52 23.58 -0.81
N ASN A 70 7.99 22.99 -1.91
CA ASN A 70 9.26 22.27 -1.97
C ASN A 70 10.42 23.25 -2.29
N PRO A 71 11.49 23.30 -1.46
CA PRO A 71 12.63 24.21 -1.66
C PRO A 71 13.39 24.00 -2.98
N PHE A 72 13.21 22.87 -3.67
CA PHE A 72 13.80 22.61 -4.99
C PHE A 72 13.08 23.32 -6.16
N ILE A 73 11.90 23.92 -5.93
CA ILE A 73 11.17 24.65 -6.99
C ILE A 73 11.70 26.07 -7.23
N TYR A 74 12.40 26.65 -6.27
CA TYR A 74 12.96 28.00 -6.40
C TYR A 74 14.28 28.02 -7.18
N GLN A 75 14.91 26.87 -7.37
CA GLN A 75 16.19 26.72 -8.05
C GLN A 75 15.97 26.17 -9.46
N GLY A 76 15.52 27.02 -10.40
CA GLY A 76 15.64 26.97 -11.88
C GLY A 76 15.34 25.69 -12.71
N GLU A 77 15.60 24.50 -12.20
CA GLU A 77 15.55 23.18 -12.86
C GLU A 77 14.18 22.47 -12.66
N SER A 78 13.24 23.15 -12.04
CA SER A 78 12.10 22.58 -11.31
C SER A 78 11.02 21.97 -12.20
N VAL A 79 10.84 22.48 -13.42
CA VAL A 79 9.79 22.02 -14.34
C VAL A 79 10.04 20.58 -14.77
N ASN A 80 11.31 20.21 -14.99
CA ASN A 80 11.69 18.86 -15.43
C ASN A 80 11.60 17.83 -14.29
N PHE A 81 11.85 18.26 -13.04
CA PHE A 81 11.65 17.44 -11.84
C PHE A 81 10.16 17.14 -11.58
N LEU A 82 9.29 18.13 -11.79
CA LEU A 82 7.85 17.96 -11.64
C LEU A 82 7.28 17.01 -12.70
N LEU A 83 7.67 17.16 -13.97
CA LEU A 83 7.18 16.32 -15.06
C LEU A 83 7.66 14.86 -14.95
N LYS A 84 8.84 14.60 -14.36
CA LYS A 84 9.35 13.23 -14.14
C LYS A 84 8.72 12.51 -12.94
N ASN A 85 8.32 13.25 -11.91
CA ASN A 85 7.82 12.66 -10.66
C ASN A 85 6.30 12.69 -10.52
N PHE A 86 5.59 13.51 -11.29
CA PHE A 86 4.15 13.42 -11.44
C PHE A 86 3.80 12.40 -12.51
N ARG A 87 3.78 11.12 -12.11
CA ARG A 87 3.14 10.09 -12.93
C ARG A 87 1.63 10.26 -12.78
N PHE A 88 0.99 10.80 -13.80
CA PHE A 88 -0.46 10.75 -13.95
C PHE A 88 -0.78 9.33 -14.37
N ASP A 89 -1.11 8.47 -13.41
CA ASP A 89 -1.79 7.21 -13.73
C ASP A 89 -3.23 7.58 -14.14
N GLU A 90 -3.65 7.15 -15.35
CA GLU A 90 -5.03 7.24 -15.86
C GLU A 90 -6.03 6.46 -15.00
#